data_AF-A0A291QY35-F1
#
_entry.id   AF-A0A291QY35-F1
#
_cell.length_a   1.000
_cell.length_b   1.000
_cell.length_c   1.000
_cell.angle_alpha   90.00
_cell.angle_beta   90.00
_cell.angle_gamma   90.00
#
_symmetry.space_group_name_H-M   'P 1'
#
loop_
_entity.id
_entity.type
_entity.pdbx_description
1 polymer ?
#
loop_
_entity_poly.entity_id
_entity_poly.type
_entity_poly.pdbx_seq_one_letter_code
_entity_poly.pdbx_strand_id
1 'polypeptide(L)'
;MTKSDYRYIYIGYLIVVILTALWLNNKYKLSDTPQNTASLIANTSELLGLAIALTEIFILSRVTDRIKRSIENLQSYSDISNVSIFLSQTKDDLIGRKYGKAILRLEKVRDVYQESLPASELENTTSVHRINFDKLNSIISTLTMAENSFGNLPTTDLQEFVTFLTSFNETLTSLKMTFKNSIL
;
A
#
# COMPACT_ATOMS: atom_id res chain seq x y z
N MET A 1 14.80 2.31 -4.77
CA MET A 1 15.99 1.67 -5.38
C MET A 1 16.01 2.01 -6.86
N THR A 2 16.93 2.88 -7.25
CA THR A 2 17.07 3.36 -8.63
C THR A 2 17.81 2.32 -9.46
N LYS A 3 17.61 2.34 -10.79
CA LYS A 3 18.17 1.42 -11.80
C LYS A 3 19.70 1.17 -11.71
N SER A 4 20.43 2.01 -10.96
CA SER A 4 21.88 1.95 -10.76
C SER A 4 22.34 0.79 -9.86
N ASP A 5 21.53 0.40 -8.88
CA ASP A 5 21.93 -0.55 -7.83
C ASP A 5 22.18 -1.98 -8.37
N TYR A 6 21.50 -2.36 -9.45
CA TYR A 6 21.63 -3.69 -10.05
C TYR A 6 23.03 -3.96 -10.61
N ARG A 7 23.69 -2.94 -11.20
CA ARG A 7 25.01 -3.10 -11.80
C ARG A 7 26.07 -3.50 -10.77
N TYR A 8 25.98 -2.94 -9.57
CA TYR A 8 26.91 -3.23 -8.48
C TYR A 8 26.72 -4.63 -7.91
N ILE A 9 25.48 -5.15 -7.91
CA ILE A 9 25.20 -6.54 -7.50
C ILE A 9 25.79 -7.54 -8.51
N TYR A 10 25.68 -7.26 -9.82
CA TYR A 10 26.31 -8.11 -10.85
C TYR A 10 27.85 -8.09 -10.76
N ILE A 11 28.45 -6.93 -10.50
CA ILE A 11 29.90 -6.81 -10.31
C ILE A 11 30.34 -7.57 -9.05
N GLY A 12 29.60 -7.45 -7.94
CA GLY A 12 29.86 -8.21 -6.72
C GLY A 12 29.81 -9.72 -6.93
N TYR A 13 28.82 -10.20 -7.69
CA TYR A 13 28.69 -11.61 -8.04
C TYR A 13 29.86 -12.11 -8.90
N LEU A 14 30.28 -11.32 -9.90
CA LEU A 14 31.41 -11.65 -10.77
C LEU A 14 32.73 -11.77 -9.98
N ILE A 15 32.96 -10.88 -9.00
CA ILE A 15 34.12 -10.93 -8.12
C ILE A 15 34.10 -12.20 -7.27
N VAL A 16 32.96 -12.54 -6.67
CA VAL A 16 32.82 -13.76 -5.85
C VAL A 16 33.11 -15.00 -6.70
N VAL A 17 32.55 -15.10 -7.91
CA VAL A 17 32.76 -16.22 -8.83
C VAL A 17 34.24 -16.38 -9.18
N ILE A 18 34.93 -15.29 -9.53
CA ILE A 18 36.36 -15.30 -9.85
C ILE A 18 37.20 -15.75 -8.64
N LEU A 19 36.90 -15.23 -7.44
CA LEU A 19 37.61 -15.61 -6.23
C LEU A 19 37.39 -17.09 -5.87
N THR A 20 36.16 -17.60 -6.02
CA THR A 20 35.89 -19.04 -5.83
C THR A 20 36.61 -19.90 -6.86
N ALA A 21 36.66 -19.48 -8.13
CA ALA A 21 37.36 -20.22 -9.19
C ALA A 21 38.87 -20.27 -8.93
N LEU A 22 39.48 -19.15 -8.52
CA LEU A 22 40.90 -19.07 -8.15
C LEU A 22 41.20 -19.91 -6.91
N TRP A 23 40.33 -19.87 -5.89
CA TRP A 23 40.50 -20.69 -4.68
C TRP A 23 40.36 -22.19 -4.97
N LEU A 24 39.37 -22.59 -5.77
CA LEU A 24 39.19 -23.97 -6.21
C LEU A 24 40.39 -24.47 -7.03
N ASN A 25 40.90 -23.67 -7.96
CA ASN A 25 42.05 -24.04 -8.76
C ASN A 25 43.33 -24.21 -7.91
N ASN A 26 43.55 -23.31 -6.95
CA ASN A 26 44.68 -23.41 -6.02
C ASN A 26 44.58 -24.64 -5.12
N LYS A 27 43.38 -24.97 -4.62
CA LYS A 27 43.17 -26.08 -3.69
C LYS A 27 43.25 -27.46 -4.36
N TYR A 28 42.75 -27.58 -5.59
CA TYR A 28 42.59 -28.88 -6.25
C TYR A 28 43.58 -29.17 -7.37
N LYS A 29 44.50 -28.25 -7.70
CA LYS A 29 45.50 -28.39 -8.80
C LYS A 29 44.85 -29.03 -10.04
N LEU A 30 43.86 -28.35 -10.59
CA LEU A 30 42.95 -28.88 -11.63
C LEU A 30 43.62 -29.23 -12.97
N SER A 31 44.96 -29.21 -13.08
CA SER A 31 45.69 -29.47 -14.32
C SER A 31 45.89 -30.95 -14.67
N ASP A 32 45.81 -31.90 -13.72
CA ASP A 32 46.50 -33.20 -13.95
C ASP A 32 45.64 -34.49 -13.88
N THR A 33 44.32 -34.46 -13.63
CA THR A 33 43.50 -35.70 -13.67
C THR A 33 42.06 -35.50 -14.19
N PRO A 34 41.68 -36.10 -15.35
CA PRO A 34 40.37 -35.87 -15.99
C PRO A 34 39.17 -36.35 -15.16
N GLN A 35 39.36 -37.33 -14.27
CA GLN A 35 38.30 -37.91 -13.43
C GLN A 35 37.87 -36.98 -12.27
N ASN A 36 38.83 -36.23 -11.70
CA ASN A 36 38.56 -35.21 -10.68
C ASN A 36 37.92 -33.97 -11.29
N THR A 37 38.31 -33.60 -12.51
CA THR A 37 37.73 -32.47 -13.24
C THR A 37 36.26 -32.73 -13.58
N ALA A 38 35.90 -33.93 -14.02
CA ALA A 38 34.51 -34.29 -14.36
C ALA A 38 33.56 -34.24 -13.14
N SER A 39 33.98 -34.81 -11.99
CA SER A 39 33.18 -34.76 -10.75
C SER A 39 33.04 -33.34 -10.21
N LEU A 40 34.08 -32.50 -10.34
CA LEU A 40 34.04 -31.11 -9.91
C LEU A 40 33.14 -30.25 -10.83
N ILE A 41 33.17 -30.50 -12.15
CA ILE A 41 32.25 -29.87 -13.11
C ILE A 41 30.80 -30.24 -12.80
N ALA A 42 30.51 -31.51 -12.47
CA ALA A 42 29.16 -31.93 -12.08
C ALA A 42 28.66 -31.20 -10.82
N ASN A 43 29.46 -31.20 -9.74
CA ASN A 43 29.09 -30.55 -8.48
C ASN A 43 28.94 -29.02 -8.62
N THR A 44 29.80 -28.37 -9.43
CA THR A 44 29.68 -26.93 -9.70
C THR A 44 28.49 -26.61 -10.60
N SER A 45 28.15 -27.49 -11.54
CA SER A 45 26.96 -27.35 -12.39
C SER A 45 25.66 -27.50 -11.58
N GLU A 46 25.61 -28.44 -10.63
CA GLU A 46 24.48 -28.57 -9.70
C GLU A 46 24.34 -27.33 -8.79
N LEU A 47 25.44 -26.83 -8.26
CA LEU A 47 25.44 -25.62 -7.43
C LEU A 47 25.00 -24.36 -8.21
N LEU A 48 25.42 -24.25 -9.47
CA LEU A 48 24.96 -23.19 -10.38
C LEU A 48 23.47 -23.33 -10.69
N GLY A 49 22.97 -24.54 -10.95
CA GLY A 49 21.55 -24.81 -11.14
C GLY A 49 20.71 -24.41 -9.93
N LEU A 50 21.17 -24.74 -8.72
CA LEU A 50 20.53 -24.33 -7.47
C LEU A 50 20.53 -22.80 -7.30
N ALA A 51 21.64 -22.13 -7.60
CA ALA A 51 21.76 -20.68 -7.49
C ALA A 51 20.83 -19.94 -8.46
N ILE A 52 20.66 -20.46 -9.68
CA ILE A 52 19.71 -19.94 -10.67
C ILE A 52 18.28 -20.11 -10.15
N ALA A 53 17.91 -21.30 -9.70
CA ALA A 53 16.56 -21.58 -9.18
C ALA A 53 16.21 -20.68 -7.97
N LEU A 54 17.15 -20.47 -7.04
CA LEU A 54 16.95 -19.57 -5.90
C LEU A 54 16.78 -18.10 -6.34
N THR A 55 17.52 -17.68 -7.36
CA THR A 55 17.41 -16.34 -7.93
C THR A 55 16.05 -16.14 -8.61
N GLU A 56 15.58 -17.14 -9.35
CA GLU A 56 14.25 -17.14 -9.97
C GLU A 56 13.13 -17.06 -8.93
N ILE A 57 13.20 -17.88 -7.87
CA ILE A 57 12.25 -17.84 -6.75
C ILE A 57 12.24 -16.46 -6.09
N PHE A 58 13.40 -15.86 -5.86
CA PHE A 58 13.50 -14.54 -5.25
C PHE A 58 12.93 -13.43 -6.14
N ILE A 59 13.19 -13.48 -7.46
CA ILE A 59 12.61 -12.54 -8.43
C ILE A 59 11.09 -12.72 -8.48
N LEU A 60 10.60 -13.95 -8.57
CA LEU A 60 9.16 -14.25 -8.59
C LEU A 60 8.46 -13.78 -7.31
N SER A 61 9.07 -13.97 -6.14
CA SER A 61 8.57 -13.45 -4.87
C SER A 61 8.44 -11.93 -4.91
N ARG A 62 9.48 -11.21 -5.36
CA ARG A 62 9.44 -9.75 -5.46
C ARG A 62 8.42 -9.24 -6.47
N VAL A 63 8.27 -9.94 -7.60
CA VAL A 63 7.26 -9.60 -8.61
C VAL A 63 5.86 -9.82 -8.05
N THR A 64 5.64 -10.93 -7.34
CA THR A 64 4.37 -11.25 -6.68
C THR A 64 4.00 -10.19 -5.63
N ASP A 65 4.95 -9.79 -4.79
CA ASP A 65 4.74 -8.73 -3.80
C ASP A 65 4.39 -7.39 -4.46
N ARG A 66 5.05 -7.06 -5.57
CA ARG A 66 4.74 -5.84 -6.34
C ARG A 66 3.34 -5.92 -6.93
N ILE A 67 2.97 -7.03 -7.56
CA ILE A 67 1.63 -7.24 -8.15
C ILE A 67 0.56 -7.14 -7.05
N LYS A 68 0.79 -7.78 -5.90
CA LYS A 68 -0.13 -7.73 -4.75
C LYS A 68 -0.37 -6.29 -4.31
N ARG A 69 0.70 -5.50 -4.09
CA ARG A 69 0.59 -4.08 -3.74
C ARG A 69 -0.12 -3.26 -4.80
N SER A 70 0.14 -3.51 -6.09
CA SER A 70 -0.55 -2.82 -7.18
C SER A 70 -2.05 -3.14 -7.20
N ILE A 71 -2.44 -4.39 -6.91
CA ILE A 71 -3.85 -4.80 -6.79
C ILE A 71 -4.52 -4.12 -5.59
N GLU A 72 -3.87 -4.13 -4.42
CA GLU A 72 -4.37 -3.45 -3.20
C GLU A 72 -4.59 -1.95 -3.48
N ASN A 73 -3.62 -1.28 -4.10
CA ASN A 73 -3.74 0.14 -4.47
C ASN A 73 -4.86 0.39 -5.50
N LEU A 74 -5.08 -0.53 -6.46
CA LEU A 74 -6.17 -0.44 -7.44
C LEU A 74 -7.54 -0.55 -6.77
N GLN A 75 -7.68 -1.45 -5.79
CA GLN A 75 -8.91 -1.58 -4.99
C GLN A 75 -9.17 -0.30 -4.20
N SER A 76 -8.19 0.18 -3.42
CA SER A 76 -8.32 1.44 -2.67
C SER A 76 -8.65 2.64 -3.58
N TYR A 77 -8.06 2.72 -4.78
CA TYR A 77 -8.39 3.75 -5.77
C TYR A 77 -9.85 3.70 -6.22
N SER A 78 -10.36 2.51 -6.52
CA SER A 78 -11.75 2.29 -6.93
C SER A 78 -12.71 2.70 -5.82
N ASP A 79 -12.44 2.24 -4.59
CA ASP A 79 -13.34 2.45 -3.46
C ASP A 79 -13.42 3.93 -3.07
N ILE A 80 -12.28 4.64 -3.01
CA ILE A 80 -12.25 6.09 -2.78
C ILE A 80 -12.95 6.87 -3.88
N SER A 81 -12.90 6.40 -5.13
CA SER A 81 -13.61 7.05 -6.22
C SER A 81 -15.13 7.05 -5.97
N ASN A 82 -15.67 5.97 -5.41
CA ASN A 82 -17.10 5.85 -5.08
C ASN A 82 -17.49 6.71 -3.86
N VAL A 83 -16.57 6.91 -2.91
CA VAL A 83 -16.78 7.72 -1.69
C VAL A 83 -17.12 9.18 -2.02
N SER A 84 -16.52 9.77 -3.06
CA SER A 84 -16.79 11.16 -3.46
C SER A 84 -18.28 11.41 -3.78
N ILE A 85 -18.95 10.43 -4.39
CA ILE A 85 -20.38 10.46 -4.70
C ILE A 85 -21.20 10.43 -3.40
N PHE A 86 -20.82 9.55 -2.46
CA PHE A 86 -21.48 9.47 -1.16
C PHE A 86 -21.36 10.75 -0.35
N LEU A 87 -20.19 11.40 -0.38
CA LEU A 87 -19.99 12.69 0.28
C LEU A 87 -20.90 13.78 -0.31
N SER A 88 -21.01 13.87 -1.63
CA SER A 88 -21.91 14.84 -2.27
C SER A 88 -23.35 14.61 -1.83
N GLN A 89 -23.83 13.37 -1.91
CA GLN A 89 -25.19 13.03 -1.52
C GLN A 89 -25.46 13.23 -0.02
N THR A 90 -24.44 13.04 0.82
CA THR A 90 -24.53 13.30 2.27
C THR A 90 -24.72 14.77 2.56
N LYS A 91 -24.03 15.67 1.84
CA LYS A 91 -24.23 17.12 1.99
C LYS A 91 -25.68 17.50 1.70
N ASP A 92 -26.26 16.96 0.64
CA ASP A 92 -27.66 17.20 0.28
C ASP A 92 -28.62 16.68 1.36
N ASP A 93 -28.35 15.50 1.94
CA ASP A 93 -29.14 14.95 3.03
C ASP A 93 -29.05 15.81 4.31
N LEU A 94 -27.88 16.35 4.63
CA LEU A 94 -27.68 17.23 5.79
C LEU A 94 -28.46 18.53 5.62
N ILE A 95 -28.43 19.14 4.43
CA ILE A 95 -29.23 20.32 4.09
C ILE A 95 -30.73 19.99 4.19
N GLY A 96 -31.14 18.82 3.69
CA GLY A 96 -32.50 18.31 3.77
C GLY A 96 -32.91 17.76 5.13
N ARG A 97 -32.04 17.81 6.15
CA ARG A 97 -32.23 17.28 7.52
C ARG A 97 -32.65 15.80 7.57
N LYS A 98 -32.14 14.99 6.65
CA LYS A 98 -32.39 13.54 6.57
C LYS A 98 -31.26 12.79 7.28
N TYR A 99 -31.14 12.92 8.60
CA TYR A 99 -29.94 12.45 9.31
C TYR A 99 -29.75 10.94 9.23
N GLY A 100 -30.81 10.12 9.29
CA GLY A 100 -30.70 8.67 9.11
C GLY A 100 -30.01 8.24 7.80
N LYS A 101 -30.27 8.93 6.68
CA LYS A 101 -29.58 8.65 5.39
C LYS A 101 -28.15 9.18 5.38
N ALA A 102 -27.94 10.36 5.96
CA ALA A 102 -26.62 10.96 6.08
C ALA A 102 -25.68 10.09 6.94
N ILE A 103 -26.16 9.54 8.07
CA ILE A 103 -25.41 8.64 8.96
C ILE A 103 -24.93 7.41 8.20
N LEU A 104 -25.84 6.68 7.55
CA LEU A 104 -25.51 5.45 6.81
C LEU A 104 -24.47 5.71 5.71
N ARG A 105 -24.52 6.87 5.05
CA ARG A 105 -23.53 7.25 4.04
C ARG A 105 -22.19 7.60 4.68
N LEU A 106 -22.19 8.39 5.75
CA LEU A 106 -20.97 8.76 6.48
C LEU A 106 -20.25 7.55 7.08
N GLU A 107 -20.99 6.55 7.57
CA GLU A 107 -20.39 5.29 8.04
C GLU A 107 -19.68 4.56 6.91
N LYS A 108 -20.29 4.44 5.73
CA LYS A 108 -19.62 3.87 4.55
C LYS A 108 -18.37 4.66 4.15
N VAL A 109 -18.46 5.99 4.19
CA VAL A 109 -17.30 6.86 3.93
C VAL A 109 -16.19 6.62 4.96
N ARG A 110 -16.54 6.51 6.24
CA ARG A 110 -15.61 6.20 7.33
C ARG A 110 -14.88 4.90 7.09
N ASP A 111 -15.63 3.85 6.81
CA ASP A 111 -15.11 2.49 6.72
C ASP A 111 -14.14 2.38 5.54
N VAL A 112 -14.52 2.89 4.37
CA VAL A 112 -13.62 2.95 3.20
C VAL A 112 -12.37 3.80 3.50
N TYR A 113 -12.53 4.92 4.20
CA TYR A 113 -11.39 5.78 4.55
C TYR A 113 -10.41 5.08 5.49
N GLN A 114 -10.92 4.36 6.49
CA GLN A 114 -10.09 3.59 7.43
C GLN A 114 -9.38 2.43 6.73
N GLU A 115 -10.10 1.65 5.92
CA GLU A 115 -9.54 0.51 5.20
C GLU A 115 -8.48 0.91 4.18
N SER A 116 -8.59 2.13 3.64
CA SER A 116 -7.62 2.67 2.69
C SER A 116 -6.35 3.21 3.34
N LEU A 117 -6.29 3.36 4.67
CA LEU A 117 -5.15 3.98 5.34
C LEU A 117 -4.24 2.96 6.02
N PRO A 118 -2.91 3.17 6.00
CA PRO A 118 -2.00 2.42 6.86
C PRO A 118 -2.35 2.63 8.34
N ALA A 119 -2.29 1.58 9.15
CA ALA A 119 -2.59 1.66 10.59
C ALA A 119 -1.78 2.76 11.30
N SER A 120 -0.53 2.99 10.89
CA SER A 120 0.34 4.02 11.45
C SER A 120 -0.18 5.45 11.29
N GLU A 121 -0.95 5.74 10.23
CA GLU A 121 -1.56 7.06 10.00
C GLU A 121 -2.73 7.31 10.96
N LEU A 122 -3.43 6.26 11.37
CA LEU A 122 -4.55 6.34 12.32
C LEU A 122 -4.09 6.26 13.78
N GLU A 123 -2.96 5.64 14.06
CA GLU A 123 -2.35 5.62 15.40
C GLU A 123 -1.73 6.97 15.77
N ASN A 124 -1.23 7.72 14.79
CA ASN A 124 -0.64 9.04 15.01
C ASN A 124 -1.73 10.11 15.27
N THR A 125 -1.87 10.52 16.53
CA THR A 125 -2.85 11.54 16.97
C THR A 125 -2.67 12.92 16.35
N THR A 126 -1.50 13.20 15.77
CA THR A 126 -1.21 14.47 15.09
C THR A 126 -1.34 14.40 13.57
N SER A 127 -1.58 13.21 13.00
CA SER A 127 -1.79 13.06 11.56
C SER A 127 -3.09 13.73 11.15
N VAL A 128 -3.07 14.41 9.99
CA VAL A 128 -4.26 14.97 9.35
C VAL A 128 -5.32 13.88 9.11
N HIS A 129 -4.88 12.65 8.81
CA HIS A 129 -5.77 11.51 8.60
C HIS A 129 -6.52 11.13 9.87
N ARG A 130 -5.82 11.09 11.01
CA ARG A 130 -6.44 10.82 12.31
C ARG A 130 -7.40 11.92 12.73
N ILE A 131 -7.01 13.19 12.59
CA ILE A 131 -7.88 14.34 12.90
C ILE A 131 -9.16 14.29 12.07
N ASN A 132 -9.05 14.01 10.77
CA ASN A 132 -10.20 13.88 9.88
C ASN A 132 -11.09 12.69 10.25
N PHE A 133 -10.50 11.55 10.59
CA PHE A 133 -11.23 10.37 11.03
C PHE A 133 -12.02 10.63 12.33
N ASP A 134 -11.39 11.25 13.32
CA ASP A 134 -12.04 11.60 14.59
C ASP A 134 -13.16 12.64 14.37
N LYS A 135 -12.95 13.64 13.50
CA LYS A 135 -13.98 14.61 13.14
C LYS A 135 -15.17 13.94 12.44
N LEU A 136 -14.92 12.98 11.56
CA LEU A 136 -15.98 12.23 10.88
C LEU A 136 -16.79 11.38 11.88
N ASN A 137 -16.14 10.71 12.83
CA ASN A 137 -16.81 9.99 13.93
C ASN A 137 -17.64 10.92 14.82
N SER A 138 -17.11 12.11 15.12
CA SER A 138 -17.83 13.13 15.89
C SER A 138 -19.11 13.59 15.20
N ILE A 139 -19.05 13.80 13.87
CA ILE A 139 -20.25 14.14 13.07
C ILE A 139 -21.26 12.99 13.11
N ILE A 140 -20.84 11.75 12.86
CA ILE A 140 -21.73 10.58 12.89
C ILE A 140 -22.43 10.46 14.26
N SER A 141 -21.67 10.58 15.35
CA SER A 141 -22.21 10.53 16.70
C SER A 141 -23.23 11.65 16.96
N THR A 142 -22.90 12.88 16.55
CA THR A 142 -23.78 14.04 16.74
C THR A 142 -25.09 13.89 15.96
N LEU A 143 -25.02 13.44 14.70
CA LEU A 143 -26.19 13.16 13.88
C LEU A 143 -27.04 12.03 14.47
N THR A 144 -26.41 10.98 15.00
CA THR A 144 -27.10 9.86 15.63
C THR A 144 -27.85 10.31 16.88
N MET A 145 -27.24 11.18 17.70
CA MET A 145 -27.92 11.78 18.86
C MET A 145 -29.07 12.68 18.44
N ALA A 146 -28.92 13.48 17.39
CA ALA A 146 -29.99 14.33 16.86
C ALA A 146 -31.18 13.51 16.33
N GLU A 147 -30.91 12.45 15.56
CA GLU A 147 -31.93 11.52 15.06
C GLU A 147 -32.69 10.86 16.22
N ASN A 148 -31.97 10.34 17.23
CA ASN A 148 -32.56 9.64 18.37
C ASN A 148 -33.34 10.55 19.34
N SER A 149 -32.95 11.82 19.43
CA SER A 149 -33.64 12.81 20.27
C SER A 149 -34.80 13.51 19.53
N PHE A 150 -35.03 13.18 18.25
CA PHE A 150 -35.93 13.93 17.36
C PHE A 150 -35.64 15.44 17.33
N GLY A 151 -34.40 15.81 17.63
CA GLY A 151 -33.93 17.19 17.73
C GLY A 151 -33.44 17.69 16.38
N ASN A 152 -33.68 18.97 16.10
CA ASN A 152 -33.02 19.64 14.97
C ASN A 152 -31.65 20.14 15.41
N LEU A 153 -30.63 19.87 14.60
CA LEU A 153 -29.32 20.47 14.81
C LEU A 153 -29.35 21.97 14.49
N PRO A 154 -28.58 22.79 15.23
CA PRO A 154 -28.36 24.19 14.87
C PRO A 154 -27.82 24.30 13.43
N THR A 155 -28.28 25.33 12.71
CA THR A 155 -27.83 25.59 11.34
C THR A 155 -26.32 25.83 11.27
N THR A 156 -25.72 26.38 12.32
CA THR A 156 -24.27 26.59 12.45
C THR A 156 -23.50 25.27 12.38
N ASP A 157 -23.98 24.25 13.09
CA ASP A 157 -23.31 22.95 13.17
C ASP A 157 -23.43 22.22 11.84
N LEU A 158 -24.59 22.30 11.19
CA LEU A 158 -24.80 21.77 9.84
C LEU A 158 -23.86 22.43 8.81
N GLN A 159 -23.67 23.75 8.90
CA GLN A 159 -22.73 24.47 8.02
C GLN A 159 -21.29 24.05 8.28
N GLU A 160 -20.90 23.87 9.55
CA GLU A 160 -19.57 23.37 9.91
C GLU A 160 -19.35 21.96 9.34
N PHE A 161 -20.34 21.07 9.45
CA PHE A 161 -20.26 19.72 8.92
C PHE A 161 -20.12 19.74 7.39
N VAL A 162 -20.94 20.52 6.68
CA VAL A 162 -20.84 20.65 5.21
C VAL A 162 -19.49 21.22 4.78
N THR A 163 -18.95 22.18 5.53
CA THR A 163 -17.62 22.77 5.28
C THR A 163 -16.54 21.71 5.43
N PHE A 164 -16.56 20.95 6.53
CA PHE A 164 -15.65 19.83 6.74
C PHE A 164 -15.77 18.77 5.64
N LEU A 165 -16.97 18.33 5.27
CA LEU A 165 -17.15 17.35 4.20
C LEU A 165 -16.67 17.86 2.83
N THR A 166 -16.51 19.17 2.67
CA THR A 166 -15.93 19.77 1.47
C THR A 166 -14.42 19.70 1.47
N SER A 167 -13.75 20.12 2.55
CA SER A 167 -12.29 19.97 2.68
C SER A 167 -11.85 18.50 2.76
N PHE A 168 -12.67 17.65 3.38
CA PHE A 168 -12.41 16.21 3.44
C PHE A 168 -12.43 15.56 2.04
N ASN A 169 -13.30 16.02 1.14
CA ASN A 169 -13.32 15.56 -0.24
C ASN A 169 -12.03 15.90 -1.01
N GLU A 170 -11.40 17.04 -0.70
CA GLU A 170 -10.08 17.39 -1.26
C GLU A 170 -9.00 16.44 -0.75
N THR A 171 -9.03 16.09 0.54
CA THR A 171 -8.11 15.11 1.15
C THR A 171 -8.26 13.75 0.48
N LEU A 172 -9.50 13.28 0.25
CA LEU A 172 -9.75 12.03 -0.48
C LEU A 172 -9.27 12.08 -1.92
N THR A 173 -9.40 13.22 -2.59
CA THR A 173 -8.91 13.41 -3.96
C THR A 173 -7.37 13.31 -4.00
N SER A 174 -6.69 13.89 -3.01
CA SER A 174 -5.24 13.76 -2.86
C SER A 174 -4.84 12.29 -2.64
N LEU A 175 -5.52 11.60 -1.72
CA LEU A 175 -5.29 10.18 -1.44
C LEU A 175 -5.51 9.30 -2.69
N LYS A 176 -6.57 9.57 -3.45
CA LYS A 176 -6.85 8.92 -4.75
C LYS A 176 -5.70 9.11 -5.74
N MET A 177 -5.12 10.31 -5.82
CA MET A 177 -3.98 10.57 -6.70
C MET A 177 -2.71 9.83 -6.24
N THR A 178 -2.49 9.73 -4.93
CA THR A 178 -1.39 8.93 -4.36
C THR A 178 -1.51 7.47 -4.76
N PHE A 179 -2.68 6.85 -4.63
CA PHE A 179 -2.89 5.47 -5.06
C PHE A 179 -2.75 5.29 -6.56
N LYS A 180 -3.25 6.24 -7.36
CA LYS A 180 -3.04 6.23 -8.80
C LYS A 180 -1.55 6.22 -9.16
N ASN A 181 -0.75 7.02 -8.46
CA ASN A 181 0.69 7.11 -8.72
C ASN A 181 1.46 5.90 -8.21
N SER A 182 1.00 5.20 -7.17
CA SER A 182 1.65 3.98 -6.66
C SER A 182 1.34 2.72 -7.48
N ILE A 183 0.41 2.81 -8.44
CA ILE A 183 0.12 1.76 -9.43
C ILE A 183 1.11 1.82 -10.61
N LEU A 184 1.58 3.02 -10.99
CA LEU A 184 2.49 3.30 -12.11
C LEU A 184 3.96 3.02 -11.75
#